data_AF-A0AAV7X8N3-F1
#
_entry.id   AF-A0AAV7X8N3-F1
#
_cell.length_a   1.000
_cell.length_b   1.000
_cell.length_c   1.000
_cell.angle_alpha   90.00
_cell.angle_beta   90.00
_cell.angle_gamma   90.00
#
_symmetry.space_group_name_H-M   'P 1'
#
loop_
_entity.id
_entity.type
_entity.pdbx_description
1 polymer ?
#
loop_
_entity_poly.entity_id
_entity_poly.type
_entity_poly.pdbx_seq_one_letter_code
_entity_poly.pdbx_strand_id
1 'polypeptide(L)'
;MGEITPRIPEELSGKHIFVTGASGFMGKVLVEKLLRSCPEIGCIYLLMRPKKGVSVRERLRAMLDVPLFEPLLSKHPEVVSKLRVVSGDCSELRLGLSAEDEAVLVRNVSYVFHMAATVRFDDPICQAIMINTRSTREVVELSKKMTKLKVLQYVSTTYTFTNEPILKEQHYDAHLDWKTIIKLAETEDEYTLFSLTHKILGFQPNTYTFTKALAENIINDARHDIPVIIFRPAVVLSSMQEPMPGWLDNFNGPFGIWAASLKGILRYCFVDKNVALSFTPVDWAIKGMIACAVVRATNPQVVRSDPQQLAVMNMCLDVVKETFSDQLRFAMENLELASYPVRYPGKPVLTHCYPYFWLGTIFTQLPYGLLLDVLLRLAGQKPRLISMYRKIFLASNALSYFMLNEFPISTGKMHQVDKAMHPDDRLQFELIIDPNFVRAELDFSPYKIAVIKGAFKYVLGESPTVEESKARIKKLYVLEIILNLLVAFAVCIILGQYLKARLPHVAVPFEV
;
A
#
# COMPACT_ATOMS: atom_id res chain seq x y z
N MET A 1 20.65 -27.87 16.87
CA MET A 1 19.28 -27.54 16.44
C MET A 1 18.81 -26.44 17.36
N GLY A 2 18.42 -25.28 16.82
CA GLY A 2 17.86 -24.20 17.65
C GLY A 2 16.52 -24.65 18.25
N GLU A 3 16.21 -24.18 19.47
CA GLU A 3 14.94 -24.48 20.12
C GLU A 3 13.77 -24.00 19.24
N ILE A 4 12.83 -24.91 18.96
CA ILE A 4 11.57 -24.61 18.25
C ILE A 4 10.77 -23.63 19.11
N THR A 5 10.19 -22.59 18.51
CA THR A 5 9.38 -21.65 19.26
C THR A 5 8.09 -22.30 19.76
N PRO A 6 7.55 -21.87 20.92
CA PRO A 6 6.21 -22.29 21.32
C PRO A 6 5.19 -21.92 20.23
N ARG A 7 4.04 -22.59 20.24
CA ARG A 7 2.99 -22.28 19.27
C ARG A 7 2.53 -20.83 19.43
N ILE A 8 2.33 -20.12 18.32
CA ILE A 8 1.94 -18.71 18.28
C ILE A 8 0.66 -18.47 19.13
N PRO A 9 -0.42 -19.27 19.01
CA PRO A 9 -1.60 -19.09 19.85
C PRO A 9 -1.33 -19.33 21.34
N GLU A 10 -0.39 -20.21 21.69
CA GLU A 10 -0.03 -20.54 23.07
C GLU A 10 0.84 -19.45 23.70
N GLU A 11 1.84 -18.94 22.97
CA GLU A 11 2.67 -17.82 23.42
C GLU A 11 1.84 -16.55 23.61
N LEU A 12 0.86 -16.30 22.74
CA LEU A 12 -0.02 -15.14 22.82
C LEU A 12 -1.18 -15.32 23.81
N SER A 13 -1.35 -16.52 24.40
CA SER A 13 -2.38 -16.80 25.40
C SER A 13 -2.23 -15.91 26.63
N GLY A 14 -3.33 -15.24 27.02
CA GLY A 14 -3.39 -14.28 28.12
C GLY A 14 -2.55 -13.01 27.91
N LYS A 15 -1.87 -12.84 26.77
CA LYS A 15 -1.06 -11.64 26.49
C LYS A 15 -1.95 -10.48 26.08
N HIS A 16 -1.42 -9.28 26.31
CA HIS A 16 -2.05 -8.04 25.87
C HIS A 16 -1.23 -7.41 24.76
N ILE A 17 -1.92 -6.95 23.72
CA ILE A 17 -1.30 -6.43 22.49
C ILE A 17 -1.70 -4.96 22.33
N PHE A 18 -0.76 -4.08 22.01
CA PHE A 18 -1.04 -2.70 21.63
C PHE A 18 -0.77 -2.51 20.14
N VAL A 19 -1.76 -2.00 19.40
CA VAL A 19 -1.69 -1.79 17.97
C VAL A 19 -1.94 -0.32 17.65
N THR A 20 -0.94 0.32 17.05
CA THR A 20 -1.14 1.62 16.39
C THR A 20 -1.42 1.40 14.91
N GLY A 21 -2.27 2.23 14.30
CA GLY A 21 -2.65 2.07 12.90
C GLY A 21 -3.64 0.93 12.65
N ALA A 22 -4.32 0.42 13.70
CA ALA A 22 -5.27 -0.69 13.61
C ALA A 22 -6.41 -0.47 12.60
N SER A 23 -6.87 0.78 12.42
CA SER A 23 -7.91 1.09 11.44
C SER A 23 -7.42 1.18 9.99
N GLY A 24 -6.10 1.09 9.75
CA GLY A 24 -5.50 1.09 8.41
C GLY A 24 -5.62 -0.28 7.72
N PHE A 25 -5.25 -0.37 6.44
CA PHE A 25 -5.39 -1.59 5.64
C PHE A 25 -4.77 -2.83 6.30
N MET A 26 -3.45 -2.82 6.54
CA MET A 26 -2.75 -3.90 7.24
C MET A 26 -3.25 -4.09 8.68
N GLY A 27 -3.58 -2.99 9.36
CA GLY A 27 -4.07 -3.02 10.74
C GLY A 27 -5.35 -3.83 10.91
N LYS A 28 -6.31 -3.71 9.97
CA LYS A 28 -7.54 -4.50 10.01
C LYS A 28 -7.25 -5.99 9.86
N VAL A 29 -6.37 -6.35 8.93
CA VAL A 29 -5.96 -7.75 8.69
C VAL A 29 -5.20 -8.32 9.88
N LEU A 30 -4.33 -7.53 10.53
CA LEU A 30 -3.64 -7.94 11.76
C LEU A 30 -4.64 -8.25 12.87
N VAL A 31 -5.60 -7.36 13.12
CA VAL A 31 -6.59 -7.53 14.18
C VAL A 31 -7.49 -8.74 13.88
N GLU A 32 -7.97 -8.90 12.64
CA GLU A 32 -8.76 -10.06 12.23
C GLU A 32 -7.97 -11.36 12.46
N LYS A 33 -6.71 -11.42 11.99
CA LYS A 33 -5.88 -12.62 12.09
C LYS A 33 -5.59 -13.00 13.54
N LEU A 34 -5.29 -12.01 14.40
CA LEU A 34 -5.06 -12.25 15.83
C LEU A 34 -6.32 -12.78 16.51
N LEU A 35 -7.49 -12.19 16.25
CA LEU A 35 -8.74 -12.66 16.84
C LEU A 35 -9.13 -14.07 16.37
N ARG A 36 -8.91 -14.37 15.08
CA ARG A 36 -9.27 -15.65 14.47
C ARG A 36 -8.33 -16.78 14.86
N SER A 37 -7.02 -16.54 14.84
CA SER A 37 -6.01 -17.59 15.05
C SER A 37 -5.48 -17.67 16.48
N CYS A 38 -5.66 -16.64 17.31
CA CYS A 38 -5.16 -16.61 18.70
C CYS A 38 -6.31 -16.29 19.67
N PRO A 39 -7.31 -17.18 19.82
CA PRO A 39 -8.51 -16.91 20.60
C PRO A 39 -8.19 -16.66 22.08
N GLU A 40 -7.12 -17.21 22.64
CA GLU A 40 -6.82 -17.01 24.08
C GLU A 40 -6.09 -15.68 24.38
N ILE A 41 -5.92 -14.77 23.41
CA ILE A 41 -5.40 -13.42 23.69
C ILE A 41 -6.27 -12.71 24.73
N GLY A 42 -5.63 -12.12 25.74
CA GLY A 42 -6.31 -11.43 26.82
C GLY A 42 -6.99 -10.13 26.36
N CYS A 43 -6.24 -9.23 25.71
CA CYS A 43 -6.80 -7.99 25.18
C CYS A 43 -5.95 -7.39 24.05
N ILE A 44 -6.61 -6.82 23.05
CA ILE A 44 -5.99 -6.03 21.98
C ILE A 44 -6.41 -4.57 22.15
N TYR A 45 -5.46 -3.74 22.56
CA TYR A 45 -5.61 -2.29 22.67
C TYR A 45 -5.37 -1.63 21.32
N LEU A 46 -6.35 -0.87 20.84
CA LEU A 46 -6.31 -0.22 19.53
C LEU A 46 -6.22 1.29 19.72
N LEU A 47 -5.10 1.90 19.33
CA LEU A 47 -5.00 3.36 19.31
C LEU A 47 -5.84 3.91 18.17
N MET A 48 -6.85 4.72 18.49
CA MET A 48 -7.71 5.35 17.49
C MET A 48 -7.85 6.85 17.74
N ARG A 49 -7.53 7.62 16.71
CA ARG A 49 -7.72 9.07 16.67
C ARG A 49 -9.19 9.48 16.75
N PRO A 50 -9.59 10.45 17.59
CA PRO A 50 -10.94 11.01 17.54
C PRO A 50 -11.18 11.71 16.19
N LYS A 51 -12.41 11.68 15.68
CA LYS A 51 -12.82 12.48 14.52
C LYS A 51 -13.96 13.41 14.95
N LYS A 52 -14.04 14.60 14.32
CA LYS A 52 -15.11 15.56 14.60
C LYS A 52 -16.47 14.89 14.41
N GLY A 53 -17.27 14.80 15.47
CA GLY A 53 -18.61 14.19 15.45
C GLY A 53 -18.64 12.67 15.37
N VAL A 54 -17.50 11.96 15.50
CA VAL A 54 -17.45 10.48 15.51
C VAL A 54 -16.56 10.00 16.65
N SER A 55 -17.17 9.33 17.62
CA SER A 55 -16.48 8.72 18.75
C SER A 55 -15.55 7.59 18.31
N VAL A 56 -14.53 7.31 19.12
CA VAL A 56 -13.61 6.19 18.85
C VAL A 56 -14.31 4.82 18.88
N ARG A 57 -15.43 4.70 19.60
CA ARG A 57 -16.28 3.49 19.60
C ARG A 57 -17.05 3.32 18.29
N GLU A 58 -17.59 4.40 17.73
CA GLU A 58 -18.22 4.35 16.41
C GLU A 58 -17.20 4.05 15.31
N ARG A 59 -15.98 4.57 15.44
CA ARG A 59 -14.87 4.20 14.54
C ARG A 59 -14.53 2.71 14.60
N LEU A 60 -14.55 2.11 15.79
CA LEU A 60 -14.36 0.67 15.94
C LEU A 60 -15.50 -0.11 15.26
N ARG A 61 -16.75 0.27 15.50
CA ARG A 61 -17.91 -0.39 14.85
C ARG A 61 -17.77 -0.33 13.33
N ALA A 62 -17.51 0.85 12.77
CA ALA A 62 -17.30 1.01 11.33
C ALA A 62 -16.10 0.21 10.79
N MET A 63 -15.06 -0.02 11.61
CA MET A 63 -13.96 -0.92 11.25
C MET A 63 -14.40 -2.39 11.25
N LEU A 64 -15.24 -2.83 12.18
CA LEU A 64 -15.75 -4.19 12.28
C LEU A 64 -16.87 -4.49 11.27
N ASP A 65 -17.56 -3.46 10.77
CA ASP A 65 -18.61 -3.59 9.76
C ASP A 65 -18.07 -3.82 8.33
N VAL A 66 -16.75 -3.72 8.12
CA VAL A 66 -16.18 -4.00 6.80
C VAL A 66 -16.21 -5.50 6.49
N PRO A 67 -16.34 -5.91 5.21
CA PRO A 67 -16.49 -7.33 4.84
C PRO A 67 -15.41 -8.27 5.39
N LEU A 68 -14.19 -7.76 5.65
CA LEU A 68 -13.09 -8.52 6.23
C LEU A 68 -13.47 -9.32 7.49
N PHE A 69 -14.24 -8.70 8.38
CA PHE A 69 -14.56 -9.27 9.70
C PHE A 69 -15.82 -10.14 9.68
N GLU A 70 -16.64 -10.06 8.62
CA GLU A 70 -17.92 -10.78 8.52
C GLU A 70 -17.77 -12.30 8.76
N PRO A 71 -16.80 -13.02 8.15
CA PRO A 71 -16.67 -14.47 8.36
C PRO A 71 -16.33 -14.84 9.81
N LEU A 72 -15.54 -14.00 10.48
CA LEU A 72 -15.13 -14.21 11.87
C LEU A 72 -16.29 -13.90 12.82
N LEU A 73 -16.90 -12.73 12.68
CA LEU A 73 -17.94 -12.25 13.59
C LEU A 73 -19.25 -13.02 13.47
N SER A 74 -19.53 -13.61 12.30
CA SER A 74 -20.69 -14.50 12.12
C SER A 74 -20.56 -15.81 12.91
N LYS A 75 -19.33 -16.28 13.15
CA LYS A 75 -19.05 -17.54 13.88
C LYS A 75 -18.72 -17.30 15.35
N HIS A 76 -18.01 -16.21 15.63
CA HIS A 76 -17.42 -15.91 16.92
C HIS A 76 -17.63 -14.44 17.32
N PRO A 77 -18.87 -13.97 17.52
CA PRO A 77 -19.15 -12.57 17.87
C PRO A 77 -18.52 -12.16 19.21
N GLU A 78 -18.28 -13.10 20.12
CA GLU A 78 -17.71 -12.89 21.45
C GLU A 78 -16.28 -12.33 21.42
N VAL A 79 -15.53 -12.54 20.33
CA VAL A 79 -14.13 -12.10 20.22
C VAL A 79 -14.00 -10.58 20.22
N VAL A 80 -15.08 -9.85 19.91
CA VAL A 80 -15.12 -8.38 19.97
C VAL A 80 -14.84 -7.88 21.39
N SER A 81 -15.20 -8.64 22.42
CA SER A 81 -14.95 -8.27 23.83
C SER A 81 -13.45 -8.14 24.18
N LYS A 82 -12.57 -8.74 23.37
CA LYS A 82 -11.11 -8.64 23.51
C LYS A 82 -10.56 -7.31 23.02
N LEU A 83 -11.33 -6.55 22.24
CA LEU A 83 -10.91 -5.27 21.68
C LEU A 83 -11.19 -4.14 22.67
N ARG A 84 -10.15 -3.36 23.00
CA ARG A 84 -10.29 -2.12 23.77
C ARG A 84 -9.72 -0.96 22.98
N VAL A 85 -10.56 0.02 22.69
CA VAL A 85 -10.11 1.22 21.99
C VAL A 85 -9.58 2.22 22.99
N VAL A 86 -8.39 2.72 22.70
CA VAL A 86 -7.75 3.79 23.43
C VAL A 86 -7.77 5.04 22.55
N SER A 87 -8.30 6.14 23.07
CA SER A 87 -8.33 7.40 22.34
C SER A 87 -6.94 8.02 22.33
N GLY A 88 -6.45 8.39 21.15
CA GLY A 88 -5.17 9.07 21.01
C GLY A 88 -4.76 9.28 19.56
N ASP A 89 -3.80 10.16 19.33
CA ASP A 89 -3.28 10.52 18.03
C ASP A 89 -1.75 10.40 18.01
N CYS A 90 -1.22 9.70 17.01
CA CYS A 90 0.22 9.48 16.85
C CYS A 90 0.99 10.79 16.59
N SER A 91 0.34 11.84 16.08
CA SER A 91 1.00 13.14 15.92
C SER A 91 1.18 13.92 17.22
N GLU A 92 0.46 13.54 18.28
CA GLU A 92 0.47 14.24 19.57
C GLU A 92 1.56 13.72 20.51
N LEU A 93 2.01 14.56 21.45
CA LEU A 93 2.91 14.12 22.51
C LEU A 93 2.27 12.99 23.32
N ARG A 94 3.07 12.00 23.71
CA ARG A 94 2.61 10.81 24.44
C ARG A 94 1.43 10.12 23.73
N LEU A 95 1.39 10.19 22.39
CA LEU A 95 0.33 9.65 21.55
C LEU A 95 -1.07 10.23 21.85
N GLY A 96 -1.15 11.39 22.52
CA GLY A 96 -2.42 12.00 22.95
C GLY A 96 -3.18 11.15 23.98
N LEU A 97 -2.50 10.26 24.71
CA LEU A 97 -3.11 9.38 25.69
C LEU A 97 -3.52 10.12 26.95
N SER A 98 -4.62 9.65 27.57
CA SER A 98 -4.94 9.97 28.95
C SER A 98 -3.92 9.30 29.89
N ALA A 99 -3.75 9.85 31.10
CA ALA A 99 -2.85 9.25 32.09
C ALA A 99 -3.32 7.85 32.50
N GLU A 100 -4.64 7.65 32.54
CA GLU A 100 -5.29 6.39 32.86
C GLU A 100 -5.02 5.32 31.79
N ASP A 101 -5.20 5.69 30.51
CA ASP A 101 -4.92 4.77 29.40
C ASP A 101 -3.42 4.45 29.29
N GLU A 102 -2.55 5.44 29.47
CA GLU A 102 -1.10 5.23 29.52
C GLU A 102 -0.74 4.21 30.61
N ALA A 103 -1.27 4.39 31.83
CA ALA A 103 -1.02 3.47 32.94
C ALA A 103 -1.54 2.04 32.66
N VAL A 104 -2.70 1.91 32.01
CA VAL A 104 -3.25 0.60 31.60
C VAL A 104 -2.35 -0.07 30.57
N LEU A 105 -1.85 0.67 29.57
CA LEU A 105 -0.96 0.12 28.55
C LEU A 105 0.37 -0.33 29.18
N VAL A 106 0.99 0.54 29.97
CA VAL A 106 2.25 0.29 30.69
C VAL A 106 2.19 -0.98 31.55
N ARG A 107 1.08 -1.20 32.27
CA ARG A 107 0.94 -2.33 33.19
C ARG A 107 0.71 -3.67 32.50
N ASN A 108 0.05 -3.69 31.34
CA ASN A 108 -0.52 -4.92 30.79
C ASN A 108 0.16 -5.38 29.50
N VAL A 109 0.56 -4.46 28.61
CA VAL A 109 0.97 -4.78 27.25
C VAL A 109 2.27 -5.57 27.20
N SER A 110 2.28 -6.64 26.40
CA SER A 110 3.43 -7.50 26.14
C SER A 110 3.93 -7.40 24.69
N TYR A 111 3.04 -7.17 23.72
CA TYR A 111 3.41 -7.05 22.31
C TYR A 111 2.94 -5.70 21.78
N VAL A 112 3.83 -4.96 21.11
CA VAL A 112 3.48 -3.70 20.46
C VAL A 112 3.71 -3.84 18.95
N PHE A 113 2.67 -3.58 18.16
CA PHE A 113 2.76 -3.46 16.70
C PHE A 113 2.60 -1.99 16.32
N HIS A 114 3.70 -1.36 15.91
CA HIS A 114 3.70 0.03 15.46
C HIS A 114 3.58 0.10 13.94
N MET A 115 2.35 0.32 13.44
CA MET A 115 2.02 0.43 12.01
C MET A 115 1.45 1.80 11.63
N ALA A 116 1.17 2.68 12.59
CA ALA A 116 0.66 4.00 12.29
C ALA A 116 1.68 4.78 11.46
N ALA A 117 1.28 5.18 10.25
CA ALA A 117 2.07 6.02 9.37
C ALA A 117 1.15 6.73 8.37
N THR A 118 1.59 7.88 7.88
CA THR A 118 1.15 8.35 6.58
C THR A 118 1.99 7.66 5.50
N VAL A 119 1.31 7.11 4.49
CA VAL A 119 1.91 6.40 3.35
C VAL A 119 1.82 7.22 2.06
N ARG A 120 1.51 8.52 2.20
CA ARG A 120 1.45 9.46 1.07
C ARG A 120 2.83 10.01 0.78
N PHE A 121 3.19 10.04 -0.49
CA PHE A 121 4.51 10.48 -0.95
C PHE A 121 4.57 12.01 -1.14
N ASP A 122 3.42 12.67 -1.10
CA ASP A 122 3.22 14.11 -1.34
C ASP A 122 2.78 14.88 -0.08
N ASP A 123 2.82 14.25 1.10
CA ASP A 123 2.47 14.94 2.35
C ASP A 123 3.50 16.03 2.69
N PRO A 124 3.05 17.17 3.26
CA PRO A 124 3.95 18.19 3.79
C PRO A 124 4.97 17.59 4.75
N ILE A 125 6.23 18.03 4.66
CA ILE A 125 7.33 17.41 5.39
C ILE A 125 7.11 17.45 6.91
N CYS A 126 6.58 18.54 7.46
CA CYS A 126 6.26 18.66 8.89
C CYS A 126 5.26 17.58 9.32
N GLN A 127 4.13 17.46 8.61
CA GLN A 127 3.12 16.44 8.89
C GLN A 127 3.70 15.01 8.80
N ALA A 128 4.52 14.74 7.77
CA ALA A 128 5.18 13.44 7.62
C ALA A 128 6.11 13.15 8.80
N ILE A 129 6.93 14.11 9.24
CA ILE A 129 7.83 13.95 10.39
C ILE A 129 7.04 13.69 11.67
N MET A 130 5.97 14.45 11.92
CA MET A 130 5.16 14.28 13.13
C MET A 130 4.49 12.89 13.19
N ILE A 131 3.93 12.42 12.06
CA ILE A 131 3.18 11.16 12.02
C ILE A 131 4.09 9.94 11.92
N ASN A 132 5.19 9.98 11.16
CA ASN A 132 6.01 8.79 10.89
C ASN A 132 7.26 8.69 11.76
N THR A 133 7.87 9.81 12.14
CA THR A 133 9.15 9.83 12.85
C THR A 133 8.93 10.12 14.33
N ARG A 134 8.29 11.24 14.66
CA ARG A 134 8.04 11.62 16.04
C ARG A 134 7.13 10.63 16.76
N SER A 135 6.08 10.16 16.11
CA SER A 135 5.20 9.14 16.71
C SER A 135 5.97 7.87 17.09
N THR A 136 6.97 7.47 16.29
CA THR A 136 7.83 6.32 16.60
C THR A 136 8.64 6.55 17.86
N ARG A 137 9.18 7.76 18.07
CA ARG A 137 9.79 8.16 19.34
C ARG A 137 8.80 8.02 20.49
N GLU A 138 7.58 8.56 20.36
CA GLU A 138 6.56 8.48 21.42
C GLU A 138 6.17 7.02 21.75
N VAL A 139 6.06 6.15 20.74
CA VAL A 139 5.79 4.71 20.95
C VAL A 139 6.96 4.01 21.64
N VAL A 140 8.20 4.33 21.27
CA VAL A 140 9.39 3.81 21.93
C VAL A 140 9.43 4.23 23.40
N GLU A 141 9.20 5.51 23.70
CA GLU A 141 9.21 6.03 25.07
C GLU A 141 8.07 5.46 25.92
N LEU A 142 6.89 5.22 25.34
CA LEU A 142 5.82 4.47 26.01
C LEU A 142 6.24 3.01 26.29
N SER A 143 6.87 2.36 25.30
CA SER A 143 7.25 0.95 25.37
C SER A 143 8.37 0.71 26.41
N LYS A 144 9.31 1.64 26.58
CA LYS A 144 10.35 1.59 27.63
C LYS A 144 9.77 1.53 29.05
N LYS A 145 8.56 2.06 29.26
CA LYS A 145 7.86 2.01 30.55
C LYS A 145 7.16 0.67 30.79
N MET A 146 6.88 -0.11 29.75
CA MET A 146 6.08 -1.34 29.84
C MET A 146 6.85 -2.47 30.55
N THR A 147 6.34 -2.93 31.69
CA THR A 147 7.03 -3.93 32.52
C THR A 147 6.90 -5.37 32.00
N LYS A 148 5.96 -5.62 31.09
CA LYS A 148 5.68 -6.94 30.50
C LYS A 148 6.12 -7.04 29.03
N LEU A 149 6.79 -6.02 28.50
CA LEU A 149 7.14 -5.96 27.08
C LEU A 149 8.02 -7.14 26.67
N LYS A 150 7.55 -7.88 25.66
CA LYS A 150 8.24 -8.97 24.99
C LYS A 150 8.84 -8.52 23.66
N VAL A 151 8.13 -7.68 22.92
CA VAL A 151 8.62 -7.11 21.66
C VAL A 151 7.85 -5.85 21.25
N LEU A 152 8.58 -4.87 20.74
CA LEU A 152 8.09 -3.77 19.91
C LEU A 152 8.48 -4.04 18.46
N GLN A 153 7.50 -4.36 17.61
CA GLN A 153 7.70 -4.51 16.17
C GLN A 153 7.31 -3.21 15.45
N TYR A 154 8.27 -2.63 14.76
CA TYR A 154 8.06 -1.47 13.89
C TYR A 154 7.86 -1.90 12.44
N VAL A 155 6.80 -1.40 11.79
CA VAL A 155 6.57 -1.64 10.36
C VAL A 155 7.12 -0.48 9.53
N SER A 156 8.16 -0.79 8.76
CA SER A 156 8.79 0.11 7.80
C SER A 156 8.41 -0.31 6.36
N THR A 157 9.31 -0.17 5.40
CA THR A 157 9.14 -0.68 4.02
C THR A 157 10.49 -1.08 3.44
N THR A 158 10.51 -2.03 2.51
CA THR A 158 11.77 -2.40 1.80
C THR A 158 12.36 -1.19 1.08
N TYR A 159 11.51 -0.30 0.56
CA TYR A 159 11.88 0.88 -0.22
C TYR A 159 12.39 2.08 0.60
N THR A 160 12.83 1.88 1.84
CA THR A 160 13.27 2.98 2.73
C THR A 160 14.63 3.54 2.32
N PHE A 161 15.56 2.68 1.93
CA PHE A 161 16.95 3.04 1.63
C PHE A 161 17.28 2.83 0.14
N THR A 162 16.45 3.38 -0.74
CA THR A 162 16.52 3.15 -2.21
C THR A 162 17.80 3.62 -2.90
N ASN A 163 18.68 4.33 -2.20
CA ASN A 163 20.01 4.71 -2.69
C ASN A 163 21.03 3.56 -2.58
N GLU A 164 20.71 2.52 -1.80
CA GLU A 164 21.55 1.33 -1.70
C GLU A 164 21.40 0.46 -2.95
N PRO A 165 22.50 -0.10 -3.49
CA PRO A 165 22.44 -0.93 -4.70
C PRO A 165 21.66 -2.23 -4.49
N ILE A 166 21.64 -2.75 -3.26
CA ILE A 166 20.87 -3.92 -2.85
C ILE A 166 20.28 -3.64 -1.47
N LEU A 167 18.96 -3.77 -1.35
CA LEU A 167 18.21 -3.51 -0.12
C LEU A 167 18.31 -4.73 0.82
N LYS A 168 19.38 -4.78 1.62
CA LYS A 168 19.64 -5.88 2.57
C LYS A 168 18.81 -5.80 3.86
N GLU A 169 18.67 -6.95 4.52
CA GLU A 169 18.04 -7.12 5.84
C GLU A 169 18.93 -6.63 6.99
N GLN A 170 19.33 -5.36 6.94
CA GLN A 170 20.18 -4.69 7.93
C GLN A 170 19.70 -3.26 8.20
N HIS A 171 20.19 -2.68 9.30
CA HIS A 171 20.04 -1.27 9.61
C HIS A 171 20.89 -0.41 8.66
N TYR A 172 20.38 0.77 8.31
CA TYR A 172 21.10 1.79 7.57
C TYR A 172 20.90 3.14 8.27
N ASP A 173 21.95 3.95 8.29
CA ASP A 173 21.86 5.27 8.90
C ASP A 173 21.12 6.24 7.97
N ALA A 174 20.21 7.02 8.54
CA ALA A 174 19.60 8.12 7.82
C ALA A 174 20.65 9.23 7.60
N HIS A 175 20.52 9.99 6.52
CA HIS A 175 21.49 11.06 6.21
C HIS A 175 21.39 12.28 7.15
N LEU A 176 20.34 12.35 7.99
CA LEU A 176 20.14 13.38 9.00
C LEU A 176 19.75 12.75 10.33
N ASP A 177 20.16 13.40 11.43
CA ASP A 177 19.80 12.99 12.79
C ASP A 177 18.32 13.23 13.07
N TRP A 178 17.64 12.17 13.54
CA TRP A 178 16.21 12.20 13.79
C TRP A 178 15.83 13.18 14.92
N LYS A 179 16.70 13.41 15.92
CA LYS A 179 16.41 14.35 17.03
C LYS A 179 16.36 15.78 16.51
N THR A 180 17.33 16.13 15.69
CA THR A 180 17.41 17.44 15.03
C THR A 180 16.21 17.68 14.13
N ILE A 181 15.79 16.67 13.35
CA ILE A 181 14.66 16.81 12.43
C ILE A 181 13.31 16.91 13.14
N ILE A 182 13.11 16.15 14.24
CA ILE A 182 11.91 16.36 15.05
C ILE A 182 11.90 17.76 15.66
N LYS A 183 13.02 18.21 16.23
CA LYS A 183 13.12 19.55 16.82
C LYS A 183 12.78 20.62 15.78
N LEU A 184 13.34 20.53 14.58
CA LEU A 184 13.05 21.44 13.48
C LEU A 184 11.55 21.46 13.13
N ALA A 185 10.92 20.28 13.06
CA ALA A 185 9.48 20.17 12.79
C ALA A 185 8.59 20.71 13.92
N GLU A 186 9.06 20.71 15.17
CA GLU A 186 8.35 21.24 16.33
C GLU A 186 8.52 22.76 16.51
N THR A 187 9.63 23.33 16.05
CA THR A 187 9.98 24.75 16.31
C THR A 187 9.75 25.68 15.14
N GLU A 188 9.99 25.22 13.91
CA GLU A 188 9.89 26.06 12.72
C GLU A 188 8.45 26.11 12.19
N ASP A 189 8.10 27.22 11.54
CA ASP A 189 6.81 27.34 10.88
C ASP A 189 6.73 26.48 9.60
N GLU A 190 5.51 26.15 9.21
CA GLU A 190 5.24 25.26 8.08
C GLU A 190 5.81 25.81 6.76
N TYR A 191 5.82 27.13 6.56
CA TYR A 191 6.31 27.75 5.32
C TYR A 191 7.83 27.67 5.22
N THR A 192 8.54 27.92 6.31
CA THR A 192 10.00 27.76 6.38
C THR A 192 10.41 26.30 6.13
N LEU A 193 9.76 25.34 6.80
CA LEU A 193 10.00 23.92 6.57
C LEU A 193 9.70 23.49 5.14
N PHE A 194 8.58 23.97 4.58
CA PHE A 194 8.23 23.72 3.19
C PHE A 194 9.34 24.18 2.24
N SER A 195 9.85 25.41 2.44
CA SER A 195 10.93 25.98 1.64
C SER A 195 12.26 25.21 1.74
N LEU A 196 12.48 24.52 2.86
CA LEU A 196 13.67 23.68 3.09
C LEU A 196 13.49 22.21 2.69
N THR A 197 12.28 21.78 2.32
CA THR A 197 11.93 20.37 2.07
C THR A 197 12.95 19.66 1.18
N HIS A 198 13.29 20.23 0.02
CA HIS A 198 14.23 19.60 -0.91
C HIS A 198 15.63 19.41 -0.33
N LYS A 199 16.12 20.35 0.50
CA LYS A 199 17.41 20.21 1.18
C LYS A 199 17.36 19.15 2.28
N ILE A 200 16.25 19.09 3.02
CA ILE A 200 16.06 18.11 4.09
C ILE A 200 15.97 16.69 3.51
N LEU A 201 15.22 16.50 2.42
CA LEU A 201 15.08 15.18 1.78
C LEU A 201 16.41 14.67 1.22
N GLY A 202 17.28 15.56 0.74
CA GLY A 202 18.52 15.17 0.08
C GLY A 202 18.22 14.28 -1.14
N PHE A 203 18.77 13.06 -1.16
CA PHE A 203 18.53 12.08 -2.21
C PHE A 203 17.35 11.14 -1.94
N GLN A 204 16.58 11.35 -0.88
CA GLN A 204 15.37 10.56 -0.65
C GLN A 204 14.30 10.94 -1.68
N PRO A 205 13.63 9.95 -2.30
CA PRO A 205 12.70 10.22 -3.39
C PRO A 205 11.42 10.94 -2.95
N ASN A 206 11.06 10.87 -1.66
CA ASN A 206 9.87 11.52 -1.11
C ASN A 206 9.92 11.61 0.43
N THR A 207 8.95 12.33 1.01
CA THR A 207 8.80 12.49 2.46
C THR A 207 8.51 11.18 3.19
N TYR A 208 7.82 10.23 2.55
CA TYR A 208 7.54 8.92 3.15
C TYR A 208 8.81 8.10 3.42
N THR A 209 9.64 7.88 2.40
CA THR A 209 10.90 7.12 2.51
C THR A 209 11.88 7.79 3.49
N PHE A 210 12.00 9.11 3.42
CA PHE A 210 12.82 9.88 4.37
C PHE A 210 12.37 9.69 5.82
N THR A 211 11.07 9.86 6.11
CA THR A 211 10.58 9.77 7.48
C THR A 211 10.58 8.35 8.03
N LYS A 212 10.42 7.33 7.16
CA LYS A 212 10.66 5.92 7.50
C LYS A 212 12.13 5.68 7.85
N ALA A 213 13.08 6.21 7.09
CA ALA A 213 14.50 6.07 7.40
C ALA A 213 14.83 6.63 8.79
N LEU A 214 14.33 7.83 9.12
CA LEU A 214 14.50 8.41 10.45
C LEU A 214 13.87 7.57 11.56
N ALA A 215 12.67 7.02 11.32
CA ALA A 215 11.99 6.17 12.28
C ALA A 215 12.73 4.85 12.54
N GLU A 216 13.33 4.25 11.51
CA GLU A 216 14.19 3.08 11.69
C GLU A 216 15.40 3.39 12.59
N ASN A 217 15.97 4.60 12.48
CA ASN A 217 17.08 5.04 13.32
C ASN A 217 16.65 5.22 14.79
N ILE A 218 15.42 5.69 15.04
CA ILE A 218 14.83 5.72 16.40
C ILE A 218 14.73 4.31 17.00
N ILE A 219 14.25 3.34 16.20
CA ILE A 219 14.15 1.94 16.64
C ILE A 219 15.53 1.34 16.90
N ASN A 220 16.51 1.66 16.05
CA ASN A 220 17.89 1.23 16.24
C ASN A 220 18.49 1.80 17.53
N ASP A 221 18.27 3.07 17.85
CA ASP A 221 18.74 3.67 19.10
C ASP A 221 18.12 2.99 20.34
N ALA A 222 16.86 2.58 20.25
CA ALA A 222 16.15 1.89 21.33
C ALA A 222 16.54 0.41 21.52
N ARG A 223 17.38 -0.15 20.63
CA ARG A 223 17.63 -1.60 20.57
C ARG A 223 18.26 -2.22 21.81
N HIS A 224 18.95 -1.40 22.59
CA HIS A 224 19.60 -1.79 23.85
C HIS A 224 18.69 -1.62 25.05
N ASP A 225 17.65 -0.78 24.94
CA ASP A 225 16.72 -0.47 26.02
C ASP A 225 15.54 -1.45 26.07
N ILE A 226 15.03 -1.84 24.89
CA ILE A 226 13.85 -2.68 24.76
C ILE A 226 13.97 -3.70 23.60
N PRO A 227 13.27 -4.84 23.68
CA PRO A 227 13.27 -5.82 22.60
C PRO A 227 12.54 -5.28 21.37
N VAL A 228 13.29 -4.89 20.34
CA VAL A 228 12.75 -4.35 19.09
C VAL A 228 13.06 -5.23 17.89
N ILE A 229 12.25 -5.07 16.85
CA ILE A 229 12.45 -5.62 15.51
C ILE A 229 11.80 -4.75 14.45
N ILE A 230 12.46 -4.58 13.30
CA ILE A 230 11.91 -3.90 12.13
C ILE A 230 11.41 -4.93 11.13
N PHE A 231 10.17 -4.76 10.68
CA PHE A 231 9.57 -5.51 9.60
C PHE A 231 9.34 -4.60 8.39
N ARG A 232 9.96 -4.92 7.25
CA ARG A 232 9.93 -4.18 5.99
C ARG A 232 9.15 -4.99 4.94
N PRO A 233 7.82 -4.81 4.80
CA PRO A 233 7.11 -5.33 3.66
C PRO A 233 7.46 -4.54 2.39
N ALA A 234 7.42 -5.21 1.25
CA ALA A 234 7.38 -4.55 -0.05
C ALA A 234 5.98 -3.95 -0.31
N VAL A 235 5.62 -3.67 -1.58
CA VAL A 235 4.31 -3.10 -1.89
C VAL A 235 3.21 -4.06 -1.46
N VAL A 236 2.41 -3.69 -0.46
CA VAL A 236 1.39 -4.58 0.09
C VAL A 236 0.14 -4.58 -0.78
N LEU A 237 -0.24 -5.76 -1.24
CA LEU A 237 -1.37 -6.00 -2.15
C LEU A 237 -2.53 -6.69 -1.41
N SER A 238 -3.59 -7.04 -2.15
CA SER A 238 -4.75 -7.73 -1.58
C SER A 238 -4.37 -9.10 -1.00
N SER A 239 -5.24 -9.63 -0.14
CA SER A 239 -5.07 -10.96 0.44
C SER A 239 -4.99 -12.03 -0.65
N MET A 240 -4.06 -12.95 -0.48
CA MET A 240 -3.89 -14.12 -1.35
C MET A 240 -4.96 -15.17 -1.01
N GLN A 241 -5.09 -15.49 0.27
CA GLN A 241 -5.94 -16.58 0.76
C GLN A 241 -6.89 -16.10 1.86
N GLU A 242 -6.37 -15.40 2.88
CA GLU A 242 -7.08 -15.19 4.14
C GLU A 242 -7.38 -13.72 4.46
N PRO A 243 -8.47 -13.43 5.21
CA PRO A 243 -9.59 -14.33 5.50
C PRO A 243 -10.49 -14.58 4.28
N MET A 244 -10.35 -13.78 3.22
CA MET A 244 -10.98 -14.01 1.93
C MET A 244 -10.04 -13.56 0.81
N PRO A 245 -9.92 -14.31 -0.31
CA PRO A 245 -9.05 -13.93 -1.42
C PRO A 245 -9.46 -12.61 -2.08
N GLY A 246 -8.46 -11.79 -2.45
CA GLY A 246 -8.68 -10.54 -3.17
C GLY A 246 -9.23 -9.39 -2.33
N TRP A 247 -9.23 -9.48 -1.00
CA TRP A 247 -9.67 -8.38 -0.16
C TRP A 247 -8.65 -7.25 -0.12
N LEU A 248 -9.13 -6.03 -0.34
CA LEU A 248 -8.41 -4.77 -0.22
C LEU A 248 -9.41 -3.63 0.02
N ASP A 249 -8.95 -2.53 0.62
CA ASP A 249 -9.79 -1.37 0.92
C ASP A 249 -9.28 -0.05 0.29
N ASN A 250 -8.32 -0.15 -0.63
CA ASN A 250 -7.67 0.98 -1.29
C ASN A 250 -7.11 0.59 -2.67
N PHE A 251 -6.57 1.57 -3.40
CA PHE A 251 -5.94 1.38 -4.73
C PHE A 251 -4.41 1.37 -4.68
N ASN A 252 -3.81 0.92 -3.58
CA ASN A 252 -2.35 0.91 -3.46
C ASN A 252 -1.70 -0.05 -4.46
N GLY A 253 -0.50 0.31 -4.91
CA GLY A 253 0.29 -0.52 -5.82
C GLY A 253 -0.20 -0.50 -7.28
N PRO A 254 0.17 -1.51 -8.09
CA PRO A 254 -0.13 -1.54 -9.52
C PRO A 254 -1.63 -1.69 -9.85
N PHE A 255 -2.48 -2.02 -8.88
CA PHE A 255 -3.92 -2.21 -9.13
C PHE A 255 -4.66 -0.95 -9.54
N GLY A 256 -4.23 0.23 -9.06
CA GLY A 256 -4.77 1.49 -9.54
C GLY A 256 -4.60 1.63 -11.06
N ILE A 257 -3.45 1.18 -11.59
CA ILE A 257 -3.16 1.14 -13.03
C ILE A 257 -4.09 0.13 -13.70
N TRP A 258 -4.25 -1.07 -13.15
CA TRP A 258 -5.10 -2.11 -13.75
C TRP A 258 -6.57 -1.68 -13.81
N ALA A 259 -7.13 -1.20 -12.70
CA ALA A 259 -8.52 -0.73 -12.64
C ALA A 259 -8.76 0.46 -13.57
N ALA A 260 -7.83 1.43 -13.64
CA ALA A 260 -7.94 2.56 -14.55
C ALA A 260 -7.83 2.13 -16.03
N SER A 261 -7.00 1.12 -16.32
CA SER A 261 -6.86 0.53 -17.67
C SER A 261 -8.13 -0.21 -18.08
N LEU A 262 -8.64 -1.09 -17.22
CA LEU A 262 -9.87 -1.86 -17.42
C LEU A 262 -11.11 -0.98 -17.55
N LYS A 263 -11.14 0.19 -16.91
CA LYS A 263 -12.22 1.17 -17.11
C LYS A 263 -12.07 2.00 -18.41
N GLY A 264 -10.98 1.82 -19.16
CA GLY A 264 -10.63 2.59 -20.36
C GLY A 264 -10.22 4.04 -20.07
N ILE A 265 -9.97 4.37 -18.80
CA ILE A 265 -9.59 5.71 -18.36
C ILE A 265 -8.12 5.95 -18.70
N LEU A 266 -7.25 5.02 -18.34
CA LEU A 266 -5.81 5.15 -18.58
C LEU A 266 -5.47 4.78 -20.03
N ARG A 267 -4.78 5.68 -20.74
CA ARG A 267 -4.27 5.44 -22.12
C ARG A 267 -2.77 5.58 -22.23
N TYR A 268 -2.18 6.48 -21.46
CA TYR A 268 -0.74 6.67 -21.36
C TYR A 268 -0.38 6.62 -19.89
N CYS A 269 0.69 5.88 -19.57
CA CYS A 269 1.23 5.76 -18.22
C CYS A 269 2.73 6.03 -18.29
N PHE A 270 3.21 6.92 -17.41
CA PHE A 270 4.63 7.24 -17.31
C PHE A 270 5.32 6.23 -16.40
N VAL A 271 5.94 5.21 -17.02
CA VAL A 271 6.50 4.03 -16.35
C VAL A 271 7.50 3.34 -17.28
N ASP A 272 8.51 2.69 -16.73
CA ASP A 272 9.31 1.76 -17.51
C ASP A 272 8.60 0.41 -17.58
N LYS A 273 8.24 0.00 -18.80
CA LYS A 273 7.53 -1.24 -19.07
C LYS A 273 8.27 -2.50 -18.59
N ASN A 274 9.59 -2.43 -18.44
CA ASN A 274 10.46 -3.55 -18.08
C ASN A 274 10.70 -3.64 -16.56
N VAL A 275 10.37 -2.60 -15.79
CA VAL A 275 10.54 -2.63 -14.32
C VAL A 275 9.53 -3.59 -13.70
N ALA A 276 10.01 -4.41 -12.77
CA ALA A 276 9.21 -5.28 -11.91
C ALA A 276 9.35 -4.84 -10.46
N LEU A 277 8.27 -4.32 -9.87
CA LEU A 277 8.23 -3.96 -8.45
C LEU A 277 7.93 -5.19 -7.59
N SER A 278 8.75 -5.42 -6.56
CA SER A 278 8.46 -6.45 -5.56
C SER A 278 7.24 -6.07 -4.74
N PHE A 279 6.39 -7.06 -4.46
CA PHE A 279 5.14 -6.89 -3.72
C PHE A 279 4.94 -8.02 -2.71
N THR A 280 3.96 -7.85 -1.82
CA THR A 280 3.64 -8.83 -0.77
C THR A 280 2.13 -8.87 -0.56
N PRO A 281 1.46 -10.03 -0.64
CA PRO A 281 0.06 -10.15 -0.22
C PRO A 281 -0.12 -9.75 1.26
N VAL A 282 -1.19 -9.02 1.60
CA VAL A 282 -1.38 -8.50 2.96
C VAL A 282 -1.47 -9.60 4.02
N ASP A 283 -2.09 -10.73 3.71
CA ASP A 283 -2.22 -11.87 4.62
C ASP A 283 -0.86 -12.52 4.89
N TRP A 284 0.02 -12.60 3.90
CA TRP A 284 1.40 -13.06 4.08
C TRP A 284 2.21 -12.08 4.91
N ALA A 285 2.07 -10.77 4.65
CA ALA A 285 2.73 -9.75 5.46
C ALA A 285 2.31 -9.86 6.93
N ILE A 286 1.02 -10.04 7.21
CA ILE A 286 0.49 -10.17 8.58
C ILE A 286 0.93 -11.48 9.25
N LYS A 287 0.87 -12.62 8.54
CA LYS A 287 1.40 -13.90 9.06
C LYS A 287 2.88 -13.75 9.42
N GLY A 288 3.67 -13.15 8.53
CA GLY A 288 5.10 -12.88 8.74
C GLY A 288 5.36 -11.96 9.93
N MET A 289 4.58 -10.89 10.08
CA MET A 289 4.66 -9.98 11.21
C MET A 289 4.44 -10.69 12.55
N ILE A 290 3.37 -11.47 12.67
CA ILE A 290 3.02 -12.18 13.90
C ILE A 290 4.10 -13.21 14.23
N ALA A 291 4.47 -14.06 13.27
CA ALA A 291 5.50 -15.08 13.45
C ALA A 291 6.84 -14.44 13.85
N CYS A 292 7.25 -13.38 13.16
CA CYS A 292 8.48 -12.67 13.43
C CYS A 292 8.48 -12.04 14.85
N ALA A 293 7.35 -11.48 15.30
CA ALA A 293 7.22 -10.93 16.64
C ALA A 293 7.34 -12.02 17.73
N VAL A 294 6.67 -13.16 17.54
CA VAL A 294 6.75 -14.31 18.46
C VAL A 294 8.16 -14.90 18.49
N VAL A 295 8.79 -15.12 17.34
CA VAL A 295 10.17 -15.60 17.28
C VAL A 295 11.12 -14.61 17.93
N ARG A 296 10.97 -13.29 17.70
CA ARG A 296 11.80 -12.27 18.37
C ARG A 296 11.65 -12.30 19.89
N ALA A 297 10.47 -12.60 20.40
CA ALA A 297 10.16 -12.65 21.83
C ALA A 297 10.66 -13.94 22.51
N THR A 298 10.66 -15.06 21.80
CA THR A 298 10.90 -16.40 22.38
C THR A 298 12.27 -16.97 22.00
N ASN A 299 12.74 -16.72 20.77
CA ASN A 299 14.02 -17.18 20.26
C ASN A 299 14.74 -16.06 19.46
N PRO A 300 15.26 -15.02 20.16
CA PRO A 300 15.81 -13.83 19.53
C PRO A 300 17.02 -14.10 18.61
N GLN A 301 17.74 -15.20 18.83
CA GLN A 301 18.94 -15.53 18.06
C GLN A 301 18.63 -15.92 16.61
N VAL A 302 17.39 -16.37 16.33
CA VAL A 302 16.92 -16.71 14.96
C VAL A 302 16.81 -15.45 14.10
N VAL A 303 16.37 -14.35 14.69
CA VAL A 303 16.11 -13.10 13.96
C VAL A 303 17.27 -12.11 14.07
N ARG A 304 18.23 -12.38 14.96
CA ARG A 304 19.39 -11.56 15.26
C ARG A 304 20.60 -12.44 15.54
N SER A 305 21.52 -12.52 14.58
CA SER A 305 22.78 -13.26 14.73
C SER A 305 23.80 -12.54 15.63
N ASP A 306 23.84 -11.21 15.58
CA ASP A 306 24.72 -10.37 16.41
C ASP A 306 23.86 -9.55 17.39
N PRO A 307 24.00 -9.75 18.72
CA PRO A 307 23.27 -8.99 19.72
C PRO A 307 23.43 -7.46 19.61
N GLN A 308 24.54 -6.97 19.04
CA GLN A 308 24.81 -5.54 18.85
C GLN A 308 24.00 -4.94 17.69
N GLN A 309 23.52 -5.77 16.77
CA GLN A 309 22.78 -5.34 15.58
C GLN A 309 21.27 -5.41 15.78
N LEU A 310 20.57 -4.51 15.10
CA LEU A 310 19.12 -4.51 15.06
C LEU A 310 18.60 -5.66 14.18
N ALA A 311 17.57 -6.36 14.64
CA ALA A 311 16.84 -7.31 13.82
C ALA A 311 15.99 -6.55 12.79
N VAL A 312 16.30 -6.74 11.51
CA VAL A 312 15.59 -6.15 10.37
C VAL A 312 15.20 -7.27 9.43
N MET A 313 13.94 -7.29 9.00
CA MET A 313 13.33 -8.33 8.18
C MET A 313 12.72 -7.75 6.92
N ASN A 314 13.13 -8.23 5.76
CA ASN A 314 12.46 -7.90 4.50
C ASN A 314 11.41 -8.98 4.20
N MET A 315 10.23 -8.56 3.76
CA MET A 315 9.18 -9.45 3.30
C MET A 315 8.74 -9.02 1.90
N CYS A 316 9.15 -9.77 0.90
CA CYS A 316 8.70 -9.62 -0.47
C CYS A 316 8.49 -11.00 -1.13
N LEU A 317 7.54 -11.06 -2.05
CA LEU A 317 7.41 -12.17 -2.97
C LEU A 317 8.39 -11.97 -4.13
N ASP A 318 9.67 -12.27 -3.89
CA ASP A 318 10.73 -12.06 -4.90
C ASP A 318 10.80 -13.16 -5.98
N VAL A 319 9.93 -14.15 -5.85
CA VAL A 319 9.89 -15.33 -6.72
C VAL A 319 9.24 -15.03 -8.06
N VAL A 320 8.32 -14.06 -8.09
CA VAL A 320 7.54 -13.66 -9.27
C VAL A 320 7.96 -12.25 -9.67
N LYS A 321 8.90 -12.15 -10.62
CA LYS A 321 9.25 -10.87 -11.25
C LYS A 321 8.35 -10.64 -12.46
N GLU A 322 7.20 -9.99 -12.24
CA GLU A 322 6.31 -9.54 -13.31
C GLU A 322 6.54 -8.07 -13.64
N THR A 323 6.93 -7.80 -14.88
CA THR A 323 7.12 -6.43 -15.35
C THR A 323 5.78 -5.69 -15.47
N PHE A 324 5.79 -4.35 -15.49
CA PHE A 324 4.57 -3.59 -15.78
C PHE A 324 3.92 -3.98 -17.12
N SER A 325 4.71 -4.38 -18.12
CA SER A 325 4.20 -4.88 -19.39
C SER A 325 3.42 -6.20 -19.22
N ASP A 326 3.93 -7.12 -18.41
CA ASP A 326 3.29 -8.43 -18.18
C ASP A 326 2.01 -8.27 -17.36
N GLN A 327 2.07 -7.45 -16.32
CA GLN A 327 0.92 -7.11 -15.50
C GLN A 327 -0.19 -6.45 -16.32
N LEU A 328 0.16 -5.48 -17.17
CA LEU A 328 -0.82 -4.83 -18.04
C LEU A 328 -1.39 -5.79 -19.08
N ARG A 329 -0.55 -6.64 -19.67
CA ARG A 329 -1.00 -7.67 -20.62
C ARG A 329 -2.04 -8.58 -19.98
N PHE A 330 -1.76 -9.07 -18.76
CA PHE A 330 -2.69 -9.91 -18.02
C PHE A 330 -4.04 -9.21 -17.81
N ALA A 331 -4.04 -7.94 -17.34
CA ALA A 331 -5.27 -7.19 -17.18
C ALA A 331 -6.04 -7.04 -18.51
N MET A 332 -5.33 -6.73 -19.60
CA MET A 332 -5.92 -6.53 -20.93
C MET A 332 -6.38 -7.83 -21.61
N GLU A 333 -5.89 -9.00 -21.21
CA GLU A 333 -6.38 -10.30 -21.67
C GLU A 333 -7.66 -10.73 -20.93
N ASN A 334 -7.93 -10.13 -19.77
CA ASN A 334 -9.10 -10.41 -18.92
C ASN A 334 -10.11 -9.25 -18.93
N LEU A 335 -10.40 -8.67 -20.10
CA LEU A 335 -11.29 -7.52 -20.24
C LEU A 335 -12.70 -7.76 -19.69
N GLU A 336 -13.16 -9.00 -19.68
CA GLU A 336 -14.45 -9.40 -19.13
C GLU A 336 -14.56 -9.19 -17.62
N LEU A 337 -13.44 -8.96 -16.93
CA LEU A 337 -13.41 -8.55 -15.52
C LEU A 337 -13.63 -7.04 -15.32
N ALA A 338 -13.64 -6.25 -16.40
CA ALA A 338 -13.82 -4.80 -16.32
C ALA A 338 -15.22 -4.46 -15.81
N SER A 339 -15.29 -3.94 -14.59
CA SER A 339 -16.56 -3.46 -14.05
C SER A 339 -16.90 -2.07 -14.55
N TYR A 340 -18.11 -1.93 -15.12
CA TYR A 340 -18.69 -0.70 -15.65
C TYR A 340 -17.68 0.25 -16.35
N PRO A 341 -16.98 -0.21 -17.41
CA PRO A 341 -16.02 0.63 -18.12
C PRO A 341 -16.65 1.94 -18.63
N VAL A 342 -15.86 3.01 -18.60
CA VAL A 342 -16.29 4.36 -19.00
C VAL A 342 -15.98 4.61 -20.48
N ARG A 343 -14.89 4.01 -20.96
CA ARG A 343 -14.45 4.02 -22.36
C ARG A 343 -14.08 2.59 -22.75
N TYR A 344 -14.07 2.28 -24.04
CA TYR A 344 -13.56 0.99 -24.51
C TYR A 344 -12.15 0.75 -23.95
N PRO A 345 -11.89 -0.30 -23.16
CA PRO A 345 -10.58 -0.55 -22.58
C PRO A 345 -9.65 -1.06 -23.68
N GLY A 346 -8.86 -0.15 -24.24
CA GLY A 346 -7.78 -0.48 -25.18
C GLY A 346 -6.44 -0.39 -24.47
N LYS A 347 -5.45 -1.15 -24.95
CA LYS A 347 -4.16 -1.32 -24.30
C LYS A 347 -3.48 0.03 -24.04
N PRO A 348 -3.24 0.42 -22.77
CA PRO A 348 -2.47 1.61 -22.46
C PRO A 348 -1.04 1.52 -23.00
N VAL A 349 -0.51 2.68 -23.41
CA VAL A 349 0.89 2.88 -23.76
C VAL A 349 1.70 3.11 -22.48
N LEU A 350 2.67 2.24 -22.25
CA LEU A 350 3.65 2.37 -21.18
C LEU A 350 4.91 3.03 -21.75
N THR A 351 5.34 4.15 -21.17
CA THR A 351 6.52 4.87 -21.66
C THR A 351 7.29 5.58 -20.55
N HIS A 352 8.62 5.54 -20.62
CA HIS A 352 9.51 6.36 -19.81
C HIS A 352 9.94 7.64 -20.55
N CYS A 353 9.43 7.91 -21.76
CA CYS A 353 9.68 9.13 -22.50
C CYS A 353 8.65 10.20 -22.11
N TYR A 354 9.08 11.18 -21.32
CA TYR A 354 8.19 12.19 -20.75
C TYR A 354 7.45 13.06 -21.80
N PRO A 355 8.10 13.54 -22.89
CA PRO A 355 7.37 14.23 -23.96
C PRO A 355 6.33 13.35 -24.65
N TYR A 356 6.64 12.06 -24.90
CA TYR A 356 5.71 11.14 -25.55
C TYR A 356 4.50 10.83 -24.66
N PHE A 357 4.72 10.68 -23.36
CA PHE A 357 3.65 10.57 -22.37
C PHE A 357 2.70 11.78 -22.46
N TRP A 358 3.23 13.01 -22.46
CA TRP A 358 2.41 14.23 -22.53
C TRP A 358 1.66 14.38 -23.84
N LEU A 359 2.29 14.11 -24.98
CA LEU A 359 1.61 14.11 -26.28
C LEU A 359 0.43 13.14 -26.24
N GLY A 360 0.65 11.93 -25.76
CA GLY A 360 -0.40 10.94 -25.58
C GLY A 360 -1.55 11.41 -24.69
N THR A 361 -1.24 11.94 -23.50
CA THR A 361 -2.26 12.43 -22.56
C THR A 361 -3.06 13.61 -23.13
N ILE A 362 -2.40 14.59 -23.76
CA ILE A 362 -3.02 15.79 -24.33
C ILE A 362 -3.92 15.45 -25.52
N PHE A 363 -3.51 14.52 -26.38
CA PHE A 363 -4.26 14.21 -27.59
C PHE A 363 -5.28 13.09 -27.41
N THR A 364 -5.17 12.24 -26.38
CA THR A 364 -6.06 11.07 -26.24
C THR A 364 -6.90 11.04 -24.96
N GLN A 365 -6.36 11.48 -23.81
CA GLN A 365 -7.05 11.37 -22.51
C GLN A 365 -7.83 12.65 -22.19
N LEU A 366 -7.18 13.81 -22.27
CA LEU A 366 -7.80 15.10 -21.93
C LEU A 366 -9.00 15.46 -22.82
N PRO A 367 -8.96 15.31 -24.16
CA PRO A 367 -10.09 15.69 -25.01
C PRO A 367 -11.30 14.80 -24.74
N TYR A 368 -11.08 13.51 -24.50
CA TYR A 368 -12.14 12.57 -24.12
C TYR A 368 -12.76 12.94 -22.77
N GLY A 369 -11.92 13.29 -21.79
CA GLY A 369 -12.38 13.75 -20.48
C GLY A 369 -13.21 15.03 -20.56
N LEU A 370 -12.75 16.01 -21.34
CA LEU A 370 -13.46 17.28 -21.56
C LEU A 370 -14.81 17.03 -22.24
N LEU A 371 -14.84 16.24 -23.31
CA LEU A 371 -16.06 15.91 -24.04
C LEU A 371 -17.09 15.26 -23.10
N LEU A 372 -16.69 14.24 -22.34
CA LEU A 372 -17.60 13.58 -21.42
C LEU A 372 -18.05 14.49 -20.28
N ASP A 373 -17.17 15.33 -19.73
CA ASP A 373 -17.55 16.28 -18.68
C ASP A 373 -18.51 17.36 -19.20
N VAL A 374 -18.38 17.80 -20.45
CA VAL A 374 -19.36 18.68 -21.12
C VAL A 374 -20.70 17.98 -21.28
N LEU A 375 -20.72 16.74 -21.79
CA LEU A 375 -21.96 15.97 -21.94
C LEU A 375 -22.65 15.71 -20.59
N LEU A 376 -21.88 15.41 -19.54
CA LEU A 376 -22.41 15.27 -18.18
C LEU A 376 -23.05 16.58 -17.70
N ARG A 377 -22.38 17.72 -17.89
CA ARG A 377 -22.93 19.04 -17.53
C ARG A 377 -24.22 19.33 -18.30
N LEU A 378 -24.26 19.06 -19.61
CA LEU A 378 -25.46 19.22 -20.42
C LEU A 378 -26.61 18.32 -19.96
N ALA A 379 -26.30 17.14 -19.42
CA ALA A 379 -27.25 16.23 -18.80
C ALA A 379 -27.59 16.58 -17.33
N GLY A 380 -27.17 17.74 -16.82
CA GLY A 380 -27.40 18.15 -15.42
C GLY A 380 -26.58 17.38 -14.38
N GLN A 381 -25.59 16.60 -14.82
CA GLN A 381 -24.70 15.81 -13.95
C GLN A 381 -23.39 16.55 -13.66
N LYS A 382 -22.77 16.21 -12.53
CA LYS A 382 -21.46 16.78 -12.16
C LYS A 382 -20.35 16.22 -13.07
N PRO A 383 -19.46 17.08 -13.61
CA PRO A 383 -18.26 16.62 -14.32
C PRO A 383 -17.34 15.86 -13.36
N ARG A 384 -16.67 14.82 -13.84
CA ARG A 384 -15.83 13.93 -13.01
C ARG A 384 -14.54 13.47 -13.66
N LEU A 385 -14.47 13.42 -14.99
CA LEU A 385 -13.36 12.76 -15.69
C LEU A 385 -12.07 13.58 -15.66
N ILE A 386 -12.14 14.90 -15.85
CA ILE A 386 -10.94 15.75 -15.77
C ILE A 386 -10.36 15.76 -14.36
N SER A 387 -11.22 15.80 -13.35
CA SER A 387 -10.80 15.70 -11.94
C SER A 387 -10.10 14.36 -11.67
N MET A 388 -10.61 13.27 -12.22
CA MET A 388 -10.00 11.95 -12.13
C MET A 388 -8.65 11.86 -12.85
N TYR A 389 -8.54 12.42 -14.06
CA TYR A 389 -7.26 12.47 -14.79
C TYR A 389 -6.19 13.25 -14.02
N ARG A 390 -6.56 14.38 -13.40
CA ARG A 390 -5.65 15.13 -12.53
C ARG A 390 -5.15 14.27 -11.36
N LYS A 391 -6.03 13.51 -10.70
CA LYS A 391 -5.63 12.62 -9.60
C LYS A 391 -4.69 11.50 -10.07
N ILE A 392 -4.98 10.88 -11.21
CA ILE A 392 -4.12 9.84 -11.81
C ILE A 392 -2.74 10.42 -12.14
N PHE A 393 -2.68 11.62 -12.73
CA PHE A 393 -1.42 12.29 -13.04
C PHE A 393 -0.60 12.57 -11.77
N LEU A 394 -1.21 13.13 -10.73
CA LEU A 394 -0.54 13.41 -9.46
C LEU A 394 0.00 12.12 -8.81
N ALA A 395 -0.80 11.06 -8.80
CA ALA A 395 -0.37 9.75 -8.30
C ALA A 395 0.78 9.17 -9.13
N SER A 396 0.69 9.24 -10.46
CA SER A 396 1.76 8.77 -11.36
C SER A 396 3.06 9.54 -11.17
N ASN A 397 2.98 10.86 -10.98
CA ASN A 397 4.17 11.69 -10.72
C ASN A 397 4.81 11.32 -9.37
N ALA A 398 4.01 11.17 -8.32
CA ALA A 398 4.49 10.77 -6.99
C ALA A 398 5.15 9.38 -6.98
N LEU A 399 4.67 8.46 -7.83
CA LEU A 399 5.17 7.08 -7.94
C LEU A 399 6.30 6.91 -8.96
N SER A 400 6.56 7.92 -9.80
CA SER A 400 7.45 7.81 -10.97
C SER A 400 8.84 7.27 -10.65
N TYR A 401 9.44 7.72 -9.52
CA TYR A 401 10.73 7.20 -9.06
C TYR A 401 10.74 5.68 -8.93
N PHE A 402 9.70 5.08 -8.33
CA PHE A 402 9.63 3.64 -8.18
C PHE A 402 9.26 2.93 -9.48
N MET A 403 8.43 3.56 -10.31
CA MET A 403 7.98 3.00 -11.59
C MET A 403 9.06 3.04 -12.69
N LEU A 404 10.15 3.77 -12.48
CA LEU A 404 11.25 3.94 -13.45
C LEU A 404 12.55 3.25 -13.02
N ASN A 405 12.62 2.69 -11.82
CA ASN A 405 13.84 2.12 -11.27
C ASN A 405 13.58 0.71 -10.70
N GLU A 406 14.59 -0.15 -10.76
CA GLU A 406 14.58 -1.45 -10.11
C GLU A 406 15.24 -1.37 -8.74
N PHE A 407 14.73 -2.17 -7.80
CA PHE A 407 15.25 -2.24 -6.44
C PHE A 407 15.51 -3.69 -6.06
N PRO A 408 16.74 -4.19 -6.25
CA PRO A 408 17.10 -5.53 -5.81
C PRO A 408 16.96 -5.63 -4.29
N ILE A 409 16.11 -6.54 -3.81
CA ILE A 409 15.89 -6.78 -2.38
C ILE A 409 16.56 -8.08 -2.00
N SER A 410 17.33 -8.06 -0.92
CA SER A 410 17.83 -9.30 -0.32
C SER A 410 16.82 -9.79 0.72
N THR A 411 16.45 -11.05 0.62
CA THR A 411 15.60 -11.77 1.56
C THR A 411 16.30 -13.04 2.04
N GLY A 412 15.96 -13.51 3.23
CA GLY A 412 16.47 -14.80 3.73
C GLY A 412 16.19 -15.05 5.20
N LYS A 413 16.14 -14.00 6.04
CA LYS A 413 15.88 -14.17 7.48
C LYS A 413 14.46 -14.65 7.77
N MET A 414 13.47 -14.31 6.93
CA MET A 414 12.11 -14.84 7.11
C MET A 414 12.02 -16.36 6.91
N HIS A 415 12.90 -16.95 6.10
CA HIS A 415 12.99 -18.41 6.00
C HIS A 415 13.52 -19.06 7.30
N GLN A 416 14.33 -18.33 8.06
CA GLN A 416 14.78 -18.78 9.39
C GLN A 416 13.63 -18.71 10.40
N VAL A 417 12.78 -17.68 10.30
CA VAL A 417 11.53 -17.57 11.10
C VAL A 417 10.60 -18.75 10.80
N ASP A 418 10.36 -19.05 9.54
CA ASP A 418 9.52 -20.19 9.12
C ASP A 418 10.05 -21.54 9.64
N LYS A 419 11.38 -21.73 9.58
CA LYS A 419 12.05 -22.92 10.14
C LYS A 419 11.94 -23.03 11.65
N ALA A 420 12.04 -21.92 12.38
CA ALA A 420 11.95 -21.89 13.83
C ALA A 420 10.51 -22.02 14.36
N MET A 421 9.52 -21.70 13.52
CA MET A 421 8.10 -21.80 13.84
C MET A 421 7.69 -23.24 14.15
N HIS A 422 6.80 -23.41 15.13
CA HIS A 422 6.25 -24.71 15.46
C HIS A 422 5.55 -25.35 14.24
N PRO A 423 5.73 -26.66 13.96
CA PRO A 423 5.13 -27.30 12.79
C PRO A 423 3.62 -27.09 12.64
N ASP A 424 2.86 -27.19 13.74
CA ASP A 424 1.40 -27.00 13.72
C ASP A 424 0.98 -25.56 13.37
N ASP A 425 1.82 -24.56 13.65
CA ASP A 425 1.52 -23.19 13.28
C ASP A 425 1.71 -22.95 11.79
N ARG A 426 2.54 -23.75 11.11
CA ARG A 426 2.71 -23.62 9.66
C ARG A 426 1.40 -23.80 8.92
N LEU A 427 0.42 -24.53 9.46
CA LEU A 427 -0.91 -24.63 8.85
C LEU A 427 -1.68 -23.30 8.85
N GLN A 428 -1.48 -22.44 9.86
CA GLN A 428 -2.23 -21.19 10.02
C GLN A 428 -1.41 -19.94 9.70
N PHE A 429 -0.10 -20.01 9.84
CA PHE A 429 0.86 -18.92 9.72
C PHE A 429 1.93 -19.23 8.69
N GLU A 430 1.67 -20.17 7.78
CA GLU A 430 2.60 -20.53 6.71
C GLU A 430 3.16 -19.29 6.05
N LEU A 431 4.48 -19.23 6.02
CA LEU A 431 5.19 -18.21 5.28
C LEU A 431 5.71 -18.92 4.03
N ILE A 432 4.89 -18.95 2.98
CA ILE A 432 5.27 -19.55 1.70
C ILE A 432 6.40 -18.71 1.09
N ILE A 433 7.63 -18.99 1.48
CA ILE A 433 8.83 -18.22 1.12
C ILE A 433 9.79 -19.06 0.28
N ASP A 434 9.57 -20.37 0.13
CA ASP A 434 10.43 -21.21 -0.71
C ASP A 434 10.30 -20.81 -2.20
N PRO A 435 11.36 -20.25 -2.81
CA PRO A 435 11.33 -19.83 -4.19
C PRO A 435 11.13 -20.98 -5.18
N ASN A 436 11.54 -22.20 -4.82
CA ASN A 436 11.41 -23.37 -5.68
C ASN A 436 9.98 -23.87 -5.72
N PHE A 437 9.31 -23.93 -4.56
CA PHE A 437 7.89 -24.28 -4.47
C PHE A 437 7.01 -23.27 -5.21
N VAL A 438 7.26 -21.97 -5.00
CA VAL A 438 6.46 -20.90 -5.62
C VAL A 438 6.67 -20.84 -7.15
N ARG A 439 7.89 -21.06 -7.67
CA ARG A 439 8.16 -21.09 -9.13
C ARG A 439 7.59 -22.30 -9.84
N ALA A 440 7.64 -23.47 -9.21
CA ALA A 440 7.29 -24.73 -9.86
C ALA A 440 5.78 -24.99 -9.85
N GLU A 441 5.05 -24.53 -8.82
CA GLU A 441 3.69 -25.01 -8.57
C GLU A 441 2.62 -23.93 -8.40
N LEU A 442 2.97 -22.64 -8.22
CA LEU A 442 1.97 -21.59 -7.95
C LEU A 442 1.56 -20.82 -9.21
N ASP A 443 0.40 -21.15 -9.78
CA ASP A 443 -0.26 -20.28 -10.77
C ASP A 443 -0.80 -19.02 -10.07
N PHE A 444 -0.25 -17.85 -10.42
CA PHE A 444 -0.67 -16.55 -9.88
C PHE A 444 -1.93 -15.98 -10.56
N SER A 445 -2.41 -16.59 -11.64
CA SER A 445 -3.58 -16.11 -12.39
C SER A 445 -4.84 -16.02 -11.52
N PRO A 446 -5.20 -17.03 -10.70
CA PRO A 446 -6.35 -16.95 -9.79
C PRO A 446 -6.24 -15.79 -8.80
N TYR A 447 -5.03 -15.55 -8.27
CA TYR A 447 -4.78 -14.41 -7.38
C TYR A 447 -5.03 -13.09 -8.10
N LYS A 448 -4.41 -12.87 -9.27
CA LYS A 448 -4.59 -11.63 -10.05
C LYS A 448 -6.05 -11.39 -10.43
N ILE A 449 -6.79 -12.43 -10.80
CA ILE A 449 -8.25 -12.34 -11.04
C ILE A 449 -8.99 -11.93 -9.77
N ALA A 450 -8.68 -12.56 -8.63
CA ALA A 450 -9.29 -12.24 -7.35
C ALA A 450 -9.00 -10.79 -6.95
N VAL A 451 -7.79 -10.27 -7.21
CA VAL A 451 -7.46 -8.88 -6.94
C VAL A 451 -8.29 -7.92 -7.80
N ILE A 452 -8.38 -8.16 -9.11
CA ILE A 452 -9.17 -7.30 -10.01
C ILE A 452 -10.63 -7.26 -9.56
N LYS A 453 -11.23 -8.43 -9.30
CA LYS A 453 -12.61 -8.53 -8.81
C LYS A 453 -12.78 -7.84 -7.45
N GLY A 454 -11.83 -8.05 -6.55
CA GLY A 454 -11.81 -7.44 -5.23
C GLY A 454 -11.72 -5.91 -5.28
N ALA A 455 -10.93 -5.35 -6.20
CA ALA A 455 -10.78 -3.90 -6.34
C ALA A 455 -12.10 -3.26 -6.78
N PHE A 456 -12.79 -3.87 -7.75
CA PHE A 456 -14.12 -3.40 -8.15
C PHE A 456 -15.16 -3.57 -7.02
N LYS A 457 -15.18 -4.73 -6.37
CA LYS A 457 -16.16 -5.04 -5.32
C LYS A 457 -15.96 -4.21 -4.05
N TYR A 458 -14.77 -4.23 -3.47
CA TYR A 458 -14.51 -3.69 -2.14
C TYR A 458 -14.12 -2.21 -2.14
N VAL A 459 -13.50 -1.72 -3.22
CA VAL A 459 -13.05 -0.31 -3.30
C VAL A 459 -14.04 0.55 -4.08
N LEU A 460 -14.63 0.03 -5.16
CA LEU A 460 -15.60 0.77 -5.98
C LEU A 460 -17.06 0.45 -5.66
N GLY A 461 -17.34 -0.62 -4.91
CA GLY A 461 -18.70 -1.06 -4.63
C GLY A 461 -19.42 -1.58 -5.88
N GLU A 462 -18.68 -2.08 -6.87
CA GLU A 462 -19.21 -2.53 -8.15
C GLU A 462 -19.10 -4.06 -8.28
N SER A 463 -20.14 -4.73 -8.74
CA SER A 463 -20.14 -6.19 -8.95
C SER A 463 -21.05 -6.61 -10.11
N PRO A 464 -20.76 -6.17 -11.35
CA PRO A 464 -21.52 -6.60 -12.50
C PRO A 464 -21.27 -8.07 -12.82
N THR A 465 -22.21 -8.68 -13.54
CA THR A 465 -21.96 -10.01 -14.12
C THR A 465 -20.95 -9.92 -15.28
N VAL A 466 -20.37 -11.07 -15.64
CA VAL A 466 -19.45 -11.16 -16.78
C VAL A 466 -20.18 -10.80 -18.08
N GLU A 467 -21.44 -11.20 -18.19
CA GLU A 467 -22.32 -10.94 -19.34
C GLU A 467 -22.60 -9.44 -19.49
N GLU A 468 -22.94 -8.76 -18.40
CA GLU A 468 -23.13 -7.30 -18.37
C GLU A 468 -21.87 -6.56 -18.82
N SER A 469 -20.72 -7.00 -18.30
CA SER A 469 -19.41 -6.42 -18.62
C SER A 469 -19.09 -6.59 -20.11
N LYS A 470 -19.23 -7.81 -20.66
CA LYS A 470 -19.03 -8.10 -22.09
C LYS A 470 -19.97 -7.29 -22.98
N ALA A 471 -21.26 -7.23 -22.65
CA ALA A 471 -22.24 -6.48 -23.43
C ALA A 471 -21.91 -4.98 -23.47
N ARG A 472 -21.50 -4.41 -22.34
CA ARG A 472 -21.07 -3.01 -22.25
C ARG A 472 -19.80 -2.75 -23.04
N ILE A 473 -18.80 -3.62 -22.96
CA ILE A 473 -17.55 -3.50 -23.72
C ILE A 473 -17.82 -3.51 -25.23
N LYS A 474 -18.71 -4.39 -25.72
CA LYS A 474 -19.10 -4.43 -27.13
C LYS A 474 -19.72 -3.11 -27.60
N LYS A 475 -20.61 -2.52 -26.79
CA LYS A 475 -21.20 -1.18 -27.08
C LYS A 475 -20.13 -0.10 -27.11
N LEU A 476 -19.23 -0.08 -26.13
CA LEU A 476 -18.15 0.88 -26.06
C LEU A 476 -17.16 0.74 -27.21
N TYR A 477 -16.90 -0.48 -27.68
CA TYR A 477 -16.05 -0.74 -28.84
C TYR A 477 -16.60 -0.09 -30.11
N VAL A 478 -17.90 -0.27 -30.37
CA VAL A 478 -18.58 0.39 -31.50
C VAL A 478 -18.52 1.91 -31.36
N LEU A 479 -18.75 2.44 -30.15
CA LEU A 479 -18.65 3.88 -29.89
C LEU A 479 -17.23 4.42 -30.12
N GLU A 480 -16.19 3.67 -29.72
CA GLU A 480 -14.80 4.04 -29.93
C GLU A 480 -14.46 4.09 -31.44
N ILE A 481 -14.95 3.14 -32.23
CA ILE A 481 -14.79 3.16 -33.69
C ILE A 481 -15.45 4.41 -34.29
N ILE A 482 -16.70 4.68 -33.93
CA ILE A 482 -17.43 5.86 -34.42
C ILE A 482 -16.67 7.15 -34.05
N LEU A 483 -16.22 7.26 -32.80
CA LEU A 483 -15.47 8.43 -32.33
C LEU A 483 -14.16 8.59 -33.11
N ASN A 484 -13.41 7.51 -33.33
CA ASN A 484 -12.16 7.56 -34.09
C ASN A 484 -12.39 7.95 -35.56
N LEU A 485 -13.47 7.46 -36.19
CA LEU A 485 -13.84 7.86 -37.55
C LEU A 485 -14.22 9.35 -37.62
N LEU A 486 -14.98 9.85 -36.65
CA LEU A 486 -15.33 11.28 -36.57
C LEU A 486 -14.09 12.17 -36.38
N VAL A 487 -13.16 11.75 -35.52
CA VAL A 487 -11.88 12.47 -35.32
C VAL A 487 -11.04 12.44 -36.59
N ALA A 488 -10.89 11.29 -37.24
CA ALA A 488 -10.15 11.16 -38.49
C ALA A 488 -10.75 12.04 -39.59
N PHE A 489 -12.08 12.04 -39.72
CA PHE A 489 -12.80 12.89 -40.67
C PHE A 489 -12.56 14.38 -40.39
N ALA A 490 -12.64 14.81 -39.12
CA ALA A 490 -12.36 16.20 -38.74
C ALA A 490 -10.92 16.60 -39.05
N VAL A 491 -9.94 15.73 -38.78
CA VAL A 491 -8.53 15.97 -39.11
C VAL A 491 -8.34 16.09 -40.63
N CYS A 492 -8.97 15.22 -41.43
CA CYS A 492 -8.92 15.31 -42.89
C CYS A 492 -9.49 16.64 -43.41
N ILE A 493 -10.60 17.14 -42.82
CA ILE A 493 -11.16 18.45 -43.18
C ILE A 493 -10.17 19.58 -42.87
N ILE A 494 -9.61 19.59 -41.66
CA ILE A 494 -8.67 20.64 -41.24
C ILE A 494 -7.40 20.63 -42.11
N LEU A 495 -6.83 19.45 -42.37
CA LEU A 495 -5.68 19.31 -43.26
C LEU A 495 -6.02 19.73 -44.69
N GLY A 496 -7.18 19.35 -45.21
CA GLY A 496 -7.65 19.76 -46.54
C GLY A 496 -7.80 21.28 -46.66
N GLN A 497 -8.38 21.94 -45.64
CA GLN A 497 -8.47 23.40 -45.58
C GLN A 497 -7.10 24.07 -45.49
N TYR A 498 -6.21 23.54 -44.65
CA TYR A 498 -4.84 24.05 -44.52
C TYR A 498 -4.04 23.92 -45.82
N LEU A 499 -4.12 22.76 -46.50
CA LEU A 499 -3.46 22.54 -47.78
C LEU A 499 -4.05 23.46 -48.86
N LYS A 500 -5.37 23.63 -48.92
CA LYS A 500 -6.02 24.57 -49.85
C LYS A 500 -5.55 26.02 -49.64
N ALA A 501 -5.30 26.42 -48.40
CA ALA A 501 -4.82 27.76 -48.07
C ALA A 501 -3.32 27.98 -48.39
N ARG A 502 -2.49 26.93 -48.39
CA ARG A 502 -1.03 27.02 -48.60
C ARG A 502 -0.55 26.57 -49.97
N LEU A 503 -1.36 25.84 -50.73
CA LEU A 503 -1.07 25.36 -52.08
C LEU A 503 -2.18 25.82 -53.06
N PRO A 504 -2.29 27.13 -53.36
CA PRO A 504 -3.32 27.65 -54.25
C PRO A 504 -3.21 27.14 -55.70
N HIS A 505 -2.09 26.51 -56.10
CA HIS A 505 -1.84 26.06 -57.47
C HIS A 505 -2.00 24.55 -57.72
N VAL A 506 -2.54 23.77 -56.75
CA VAL A 506 -2.82 22.33 -56.95
C VAL A 506 -4.30 22.04 -57.23
N ALA A 507 -5.08 23.08 -57.56
CA ALA A 507 -6.38 22.88 -58.19
C ALA A 507 -6.18 22.58 -59.68
N VAL A 508 -5.88 21.32 -60.00
CA VAL A 508 -6.16 20.80 -61.35
C VAL A 508 -7.68 20.72 -61.46
N PRO A 509 -8.33 21.47 -62.37
CA PRO A 509 -9.73 21.24 -62.64
C PRO A 509 -9.82 19.89 -63.35
N PHE A 510 -10.50 18.94 -62.73
CA PHE A 510 -11.06 17.81 -63.47
C PHE A 510 -12.15 18.38 -64.38
N GLU A 511 -11.78 18.76 -65.60
CA GLU A 511 -12.73 18.92 -66.69
C GLU A 511 -12.80 17.59 -67.47
N VAL A 512 -13.98 16.97 -67.31
CA VAL A 512 -14.67 15.94 -68.12
C VAL A 512 -14.02 14.57 -68.25
#